data_AF-A0A946ITG0-F1
#
_entry.id   AF-A0A946ITG0-F1
#
_cell.length_a   1.000
_cell.length_b   1.000
_cell.length_c   1.000
_cell.angle_alpha   90.00
_cell.angle_beta   90.00
_cell.angle_gamma   90.00
#
_symmetry.space_group_name_H-M   'P 1'
#
loop_
_entity.id
_entity.type
_entity.pdbx_description
1 polymer ?
#
loop_
_entity_poly.entity_id
_entity_poly.type
_entity_poly.pdbx_seq_one_letter_code
_entity_poly.pdbx_strand_id
1 'polypeptide(L)'
;MYYVAQILIVVILFSIQTTWLEIFSIGGVVPDLALIWVVYCGVHCSRSMGIGSGIATGILQDSLSGGLLGVNTLSKSFIGFFFSALKDKFFVEGVIPIAFFLILSSLFDGLVFYFSMNTVLEGEVAPSFFYQSLPAYSIYNGAIGPVLFLVLNRVNSWLKLKTGNPHMTRAN
;
A
#
# COMPACT_ATOMS: atom_id res chain seq x y z
N MET A 1 -21.78 -2.62 7.14
CA MET A 1 -21.03 -3.82 7.58
C MET A 1 -19.76 -4.04 6.75
N TYR A 2 -19.81 -4.01 5.42
CA TYR A 2 -18.62 -4.17 4.56
C TYR A 2 -17.50 -3.12 4.81
N TYR A 3 -17.85 -1.84 4.95
CA TYR A 3 -16.87 -0.78 5.27
C TYR A 3 -16.18 -0.98 6.63
N VAL A 4 -16.90 -1.48 7.63
CA VAL A 4 -16.35 -1.77 8.96
C VAL A 4 -15.37 -2.95 8.91
N ALA A 5 -15.68 -3.98 8.12
CA ALA A 5 -14.76 -5.10 7.89
C ALA A 5 -13.47 -4.65 7.19
N GLN A 6 -13.55 -3.71 6.25
CA GLN A 6 -12.40 -3.13 5.56
C GLN A 6 -11.52 -2.30 6.50
N ILE A 7 -12.11 -1.50 7.39
CA ILE A 7 -11.37 -0.81 8.46
C ILE A 7 -10.70 -1.81 9.39
N LEU A 8 -11.39 -2.88 9.78
CA LEU A 8 -10.80 -3.96 10.58
C LEU A 8 -9.61 -4.64 9.88
N ILE A 9 -9.70 -4.87 8.56
CA ILE A 9 -8.59 -5.41 7.77
C ILE A 9 -7.41 -4.43 7.79
N VAL A 10 -7.64 -3.12 7.63
CA VAL A 10 -6.57 -2.11 7.71
C VAL A 10 -5.90 -2.18 9.08
N VAL A 11 -6.69 -2.22 10.17
CA VAL A 11 -6.17 -2.26 11.54
C VAL A 11 -5.37 -3.55 11.80
N ILE A 12 -5.83 -4.69 11.29
CA ILE A 12 -5.15 -5.99 11.43
C ILE A 12 -3.86 -6.01 10.60
N LEU A 13 -3.90 -5.61 9.33
CA LEU A 13 -2.71 -5.49 8.47
C LEU A 13 -1.68 -4.56 9.09
N PHE A 14 -2.13 -3.44 9.64
CA PHE A 14 -1.27 -2.46 10.26
C PHE A 14 -0.67 -2.98 11.58
N SER A 15 -1.45 -3.69 12.40
CA SER A 15 -0.95 -4.35 13.61
C SER A 15 0.08 -5.43 13.29
N ILE A 16 -0.14 -6.20 12.21
CA ILE A 16 0.83 -7.18 11.70
C ILE A 16 2.07 -6.45 11.18
N GLN A 17 1.90 -5.33 10.47
CA GLN A 17 3.01 -4.51 9.97
C GLN A 17 3.88 -3.98 11.11
N THR A 18 3.30 -3.42 12.18
CA THR A 18 4.10 -2.88 13.29
C THR A 18 4.71 -3.96 14.19
N THR A 19 4.10 -5.16 14.27
CA THR A 19 4.50 -6.19 15.24
C THR A 19 5.33 -7.33 14.62
N TRP A 20 5.11 -7.68 13.35
CA TRP A 20 5.73 -8.84 12.70
C TRP A 20 6.72 -8.49 11.59
N LEU A 21 6.69 -7.27 11.02
CA LEU A 21 7.61 -6.93 9.92
C LEU A 21 9.06 -6.74 10.36
N GLU A 22 9.32 -6.38 11.61
CA GLU A 22 10.69 -6.37 12.13
C GLU A 22 11.32 -7.77 12.06
N ILE A 23 10.51 -8.82 12.20
CA ILE A 23 10.92 -10.23 12.12
C ILE A 23 11.11 -10.68 10.65
N PHE A 24 10.41 -10.05 9.70
CA PHE A 24 10.49 -10.35 8.26
C PHE A 24 11.51 -9.47 7.50
N SER A 25 12.35 -8.71 8.21
CA SER A 25 13.45 -7.95 7.61
C SER A 25 14.48 -8.89 6.97
N ILE A 26 14.34 -9.16 5.67
CA ILE A 26 15.31 -9.92 4.89
C ILE A 26 16.33 -8.94 4.32
N GLY A 27 17.55 -8.95 4.87
CA GLY A 27 18.65 -8.11 4.40
C GLY A 27 18.57 -6.63 4.81
N GLY A 28 17.82 -6.30 5.87
CA GLY A 28 17.68 -4.92 6.37
C GLY A 28 16.65 -4.07 5.61
N VAL A 29 15.92 -4.68 4.66
CA VAL A 29 14.86 -4.01 3.89
C VAL A 29 13.51 -4.61 4.30
N VAL A 30 12.64 -3.75 4.81
CA VAL A 30 11.30 -4.13 5.28
C VAL A 30 10.27 -3.80 4.19
N PRO A 31 9.39 -4.74 3.81
CA PRO A 31 8.36 -4.49 2.80
C PRO A 31 7.24 -3.64 3.41
N ASP A 32 6.69 -2.71 2.62
CA ASP A 32 5.62 -1.84 3.08
C ASP A 32 4.25 -2.44 2.75
N LEU A 33 3.72 -3.19 3.71
CA LEU A 33 2.40 -3.79 3.61
C LEU A 33 1.28 -2.74 3.48
N ALA A 34 1.44 -1.55 4.07
CA ALA A 34 0.47 -0.48 3.95
C ALA A 34 0.42 0.06 2.52
N LEU A 35 1.58 0.23 1.88
CA LEU A 35 1.64 0.63 0.47
C LEU A 35 0.93 -0.40 -0.42
N ILE A 36 1.22 -1.69 -0.23
CA ILE A 36 0.58 -2.77 -0.99
C ILE A 36 -0.94 -2.76 -0.77
N TRP A 37 -1.38 -2.55 0.47
CA TRP A 37 -2.80 -2.42 0.81
C TRP A 37 -3.46 -1.23 0.13
N VAL A 38 -2.82 -0.06 0.10
CA VAL A 38 -3.35 1.14 -0.55
C VAL A 38 -3.51 0.91 -2.05
N VAL A 39 -2.53 0.28 -2.70
CA VAL A 39 -2.62 -0.09 -4.12
C VAL A 39 -3.74 -1.11 -4.32
N TYR A 40 -3.89 -2.09 -3.42
CA TYR A 40 -5.00 -3.05 -3.44
C TYR A 40 -6.36 -2.37 -3.38
N CYS A 41 -6.58 -1.48 -2.41
CA CYS A 41 -7.82 -0.73 -2.30
C CYS A 41 -8.04 0.20 -3.50
N GLY A 42 -6.98 0.80 -4.04
CA GLY A 42 -7.07 1.63 -5.24
C GLY A 42 -7.55 0.84 -6.47
N VAL A 43 -7.08 -0.39 -6.65
CA VAL A 43 -7.47 -1.22 -7.81
C VAL A 43 -8.81 -1.94 -7.58
N HIS A 44 -9.05 -2.51 -6.40
CA HIS A 44 -10.18 -3.43 -6.14
C HIS A 44 -11.36 -2.82 -5.38
N CYS A 45 -11.19 -1.69 -4.69
CA CYS A 45 -12.26 -1.06 -3.91
C CYS A 45 -12.87 0.17 -4.63
N SER A 46 -13.87 0.78 -4.00
CA SER A 46 -14.45 2.04 -4.50
C SER A 46 -13.42 3.17 -4.48
N ARG A 47 -13.59 4.16 -5.37
CA ARG A 47 -12.66 5.29 -5.51
C ARG A 47 -12.46 6.06 -4.21
N SER A 48 -13.53 6.27 -3.45
CA SER A 48 -13.48 6.89 -2.13
C SER A 48 -12.70 6.05 -1.11
N MET A 49 -12.78 4.72 -1.20
CA MET A 49 -12.08 3.82 -0.30
C MET A 49 -10.59 3.76 -0.58
N GLY A 50 -10.17 3.73 -1.84
CA GLY A 50 -8.74 3.72 -2.19
C GLY A 50 -8.01 5.00 -1.75
N ILE A 51 -8.64 6.16 -1.98
CA ILE A 51 -8.12 7.45 -1.49
C ILE A 51 -8.13 7.48 0.05
N GLY A 52 -9.25 7.11 0.66
CA GLY A 52 -9.40 7.08 2.12
C GLY A 52 -8.40 6.14 2.80
N SER A 53 -8.10 4.99 2.19
CA SER A 53 -7.08 4.07 2.69
C SER A 53 -5.67 4.66 2.62
N GLY A 54 -5.35 5.40 1.56
CA GLY A 54 -4.05 6.08 1.43
C GLY A 54 -3.85 7.14 2.51
N ILE A 55 -4.87 7.97 2.74
CA ILE A 55 -4.85 8.99 3.80
C ILE A 55 -4.74 8.35 5.17
N ALA A 56 -5.61 7.38 5.49
CA ALA A 56 -5.64 6.77 6.82
C ALA A 56 -4.34 6.03 7.15
N THR A 57 -3.84 5.21 6.21
CA THR A 57 -2.59 4.45 6.43
C THR A 57 -1.38 5.37 6.49
N GLY A 58 -1.32 6.42 5.66
CA GLY A 58 -0.24 7.38 5.68
C GLY A 58 -0.20 8.20 6.98
N ILE A 59 -1.35 8.63 7.52
CA ILE A 59 -1.42 9.32 8.81
C ILE A 59 -0.94 8.40 9.95
N LEU A 60 -1.35 7.12 9.91
CA LEU A 60 -0.92 6.14 10.90
C LEU A 60 0.59 5.91 10.85
N GLN A 61 1.17 5.77 9.65
CA GLN A 61 2.62 5.64 9.50
C GLN A 61 3.38 6.88 9.93
N ASP A 62 2.90 8.07 9.54
CA ASP A 62 3.50 9.34 9.96
C ASP A 62 3.49 9.46 11.49
N SER A 63 2.41 9.07 12.14
CA SER A 63 2.28 9.12 13.60
C SER A 63 3.23 8.17 14.34
N LEU A 64 3.57 7.03 13.73
CA LEU A 64 4.41 5.99 14.35
C LEU A 64 5.89 6.06 13.98
N SER A 65 6.22 6.67 12.85
CA SER A 65 7.60 6.82 12.40
C SER A 65 8.38 7.85 13.22
N GLY A 66 7.71 8.69 14.02
CA GLY A 66 8.34 9.71 14.86
C GLY A 66 9.05 10.82 14.08
N GLY A 67 8.91 10.83 12.75
CA GLY A 67 9.51 11.78 11.83
C GLY A 67 8.56 12.91 11.43
N LEU A 68 8.77 13.46 10.22
CA LEU A 68 7.93 14.53 9.70
C LEU A 68 6.51 14.04 9.39
N LEU A 69 5.52 14.57 10.11
CA LEU A 69 4.11 14.29 9.84
C LEU A 69 3.69 14.82 8.47
N GLY A 70 3.05 13.97 7.67
CA GLY A 70 2.46 14.32 6.38
C GLY A 70 3.16 13.72 5.17
N VAL A 71 4.40 13.22 5.29
CA VAL A 71 5.18 12.70 4.15
C VAL A 71 4.57 11.41 3.62
N ASN A 72 4.36 10.43 4.49
CA ASN A 72 3.73 9.17 4.10
C ASN A 72 2.27 9.38 3.76
N THR A 73 1.58 10.29 4.46
CA THR A 73 0.22 10.71 4.12
C THR A 73 0.13 11.21 2.70
N LEU A 74 0.96 12.16 2.29
CA LEU A 74 0.94 12.72 0.94
C LEU A 74 1.28 11.68 -0.12
N SER A 75 2.37 10.93 0.08
CA SER A 75 2.80 9.88 -0.85
C SER A 75 1.71 8.84 -1.06
N LYS A 76 1.24 8.20 0.03
CA LYS A 76 0.27 7.09 -0.05
C LYS A 76 -1.11 7.57 -0.50
N SER A 77 -1.51 8.79 -0.17
CA SER A 77 -2.75 9.37 -0.71
C SER A 77 -2.66 9.59 -2.22
N PHE A 78 -1.51 10.08 -2.72
CA PHE A 78 -1.31 10.29 -4.15
C PHE A 78 -1.32 8.98 -4.92
N ILE A 79 -0.64 7.95 -4.39
CA ILE A 79 -0.63 6.60 -4.94
C ILE A 79 -2.05 6.02 -4.95
N GLY A 80 -2.75 6.06 -3.81
CA GLY A 80 -4.13 5.58 -3.69
C GLY A 80 -5.09 6.30 -4.65
N PHE A 81 -4.94 7.61 -4.82
CA PHE A 81 -5.69 8.40 -5.80
C PHE A 81 -5.39 7.97 -7.23
N PHE A 82 -4.12 7.81 -7.58
CA PHE A 82 -3.68 7.42 -8.91
C PHE A 82 -4.28 6.06 -9.32
N PHE A 83 -4.16 5.03 -8.47
CA PHE A 83 -4.75 3.73 -8.74
C PHE A 83 -6.28 3.75 -8.76
N SER A 84 -6.89 4.50 -7.85
CA SER A 84 -8.35 4.66 -7.82
C SER A 84 -8.90 5.39 -9.07
N ALA A 85 -8.08 6.21 -9.72
CA ALA A 85 -8.41 6.88 -10.98
C ALA A 85 -8.11 6.01 -12.21
N LEU A 86 -7.04 5.21 -12.15
CA LEU A 86 -6.65 4.32 -13.23
C LEU A 86 -7.53 3.08 -13.33
N LYS A 87 -8.18 2.63 -12.24
CA LYS A 87 -9.01 1.43 -12.24
C LYS A 87 -10.14 1.46 -13.29
N ASP A 88 -10.65 2.66 -13.62
CA ASP A 88 -11.73 2.82 -14.59
C ASP A 88 -11.20 2.84 -16.05
N LYS A 89 -9.87 2.94 -16.23
CA LYS A 89 -9.20 3.09 -17.54
C LYS A 89 -8.28 1.91 -17.90
N PHE A 90 -7.74 1.19 -16.92
CA PHE A 90 -6.81 0.08 -17.11
C PHE A 90 -7.33 -1.18 -16.42
N PHE A 91 -7.46 -2.26 -17.18
CA PHE A 91 -7.66 -3.60 -16.65
C PHE A 91 -6.34 -4.08 -16.01
N VAL A 92 -6.13 -3.74 -14.75
CA VAL A 92 -4.97 -4.20 -13.96
C VAL A 92 -5.25 -5.62 -13.44
N GLU A 93 -5.40 -6.56 -14.36
CA GLU A 93 -5.60 -7.98 -14.05
C GLU A 93 -4.36 -8.77 -14.46
N GLY A 94 -3.64 -9.29 -13.46
CA GLY A 94 -2.47 -10.15 -13.68
C GLY A 94 -1.34 -9.85 -12.69
N VAL A 95 -0.56 -10.90 -12.39
CA VAL A 95 0.59 -10.84 -11.47
C VAL A 95 1.64 -9.84 -11.97
N ILE A 96 1.89 -9.80 -13.28
CA ILE A 96 2.93 -8.96 -13.90
C ILE A 96 2.57 -7.46 -13.83
N PRO A 97 1.38 -6.99 -14.28
CA PRO A 97 0.98 -5.60 -14.10
C PRO A 97 1.01 -5.15 -12.64
N ILE A 98 0.48 -5.97 -11.72
CA ILE A 98 0.45 -5.64 -10.29
C ILE A 98 1.86 -5.47 -9.73
N ALA A 99 2.77 -6.39 -10.04
CA ALA A 99 4.17 -6.29 -9.63
C ALA A 99 4.82 -5.00 -10.15
N PHE A 100 4.64 -4.71 -11.45
CA PHE A 100 5.18 -3.51 -12.09
C PHE A 100 4.67 -2.21 -11.42
N PHE A 101 3.37 -2.12 -11.19
CA PHE A 101 2.76 -0.97 -10.55
C PHE A 101 3.21 -0.80 -9.09
N LEU A 102 3.40 -1.90 -8.36
CA LEU A 102 3.91 -1.85 -6.99
C LEU A 102 5.38 -1.43 -6.93
N ILE A 103 6.21 -1.88 -7.87
CA ILE A 103 7.59 -1.39 -8.00
C ILE A 103 7.58 0.12 -8.23
N LEU A 104 6.79 0.59 -9.21
CA LEU A 104 6.72 2.03 -9.52
C LEU A 104 6.22 2.86 -8.34
N SER A 105 5.21 2.37 -7.63
CA SER A 105 4.65 3.03 -6.44
C SER A 105 5.67 3.08 -5.30
N SER A 106 6.43 1.99 -5.10
CA SER A 106 7.45 1.91 -4.07
C SER A 106 8.63 2.82 -4.37
N LEU A 107 9.02 2.95 -5.64
CA LEU A 107 10.03 3.90 -6.07
C LEU A 107 9.58 5.33 -5.80
N PHE A 108 8.32 5.66 -6.12
CA PHE A 108 7.75 6.98 -5.84
C PHE A 108 7.72 7.28 -4.34
N ASP A 109 7.21 6.35 -3.53
CA ASP A 109 7.15 6.49 -2.07
C ASP A 109 8.54 6.66 -1.45
N GLY A 110 9.52 5.86 -1.88
CA GLY A 110 10.90 5.97 -1.44
C GLY A 110 11.58 7.28 -1.86
N LEU A 111 11.28 7.79 -3.05
CA LEU A 111 11.78 9.09 -3.51
C LEU A 111 11.20 10.24 -2.69
N VAL A 112 9.89 10.22 -2.43
CA VAL A 112 9.22 11.25 -1.60
C VAL A 112 9.82 11.25 -0.20
N PHE A 113 10.04 10.07 0.39
CA PHE A 113 10.71 9.94 1.69
C PHE A 113 12.13 10.50 1.68
N TYR A 114 12.95 10.12 0.68
CA TYR A 114 14.34 10.58 0.56
C TYR A 114 14.43 12.10 0.39
N PHE A 115 13.60 12.68 -0.48
CA PHE A 115 13.56 14.13 -0.65
C PHE A 115 13.14 14.83 0.64
N SER A 116 12.11 14.32 1.32
CA SER A 116 11.64 14.93 2.57
C SER A 116 12.69 14.90 3.67
N MET A 117 13.44 13.81 3.82
CA MET A 117 14.49 13.70 4.84
C MET A 117 15.64 14.67 4.56
N ASN A 118 16.12 14.75 3.31
CA ASN A 118 17.25 15.61 2.94
C ASN A 118 16.91 17.10 2.97
N THR A 119 15.67 17.48 2.64
CA THR A 119 15.28 18.89 2.52
C THR A 119 14.70 19.49 3.80
N VAL A 120 13.96 18.71 4.59
CA VAL A 120 13.20 19.25 5.73
C VAL A 120 13.87 18.97 7.07
N LEU A 121 14.52 17.81 7.22
CA LEU A 121 15.12 17.41 8.50
C LEU A 121 16.64 17.61 8.56
N GLU A 122 17.26 18.11 7.47
CA GLU A 122 18.73 18.19 7.32
C GLU A 122 19.45 16.88 7.70
N GLY A 123 18.73 15.75 7.64
CA GLY A 123 19.26 14.46 8.01
C GLY A 123 20.21 14.01 6.92
N GLU A 124 21.45 13.69 7.28
CA GLU A 124 22.43 13.10 6.38
C GLU A 124 21.99 11.67 6.02
N VAL A 125 21.04 11.55 5.10
CA VAL A 125 20.67 10.26 4.54
C VAL A 125 21.80 9.83 3.63
N ALA A 126 22.47 8.74 3.98
CA ALA A 126 23.58 8.24 3.19
C ALA A 126 23.14 8.04 1.71
N PRO A 127 23.93 8.48 0.72
CA PRO A 127 23.61 8.30 -0.70
C PRO A 127 23.40 6.82 -1.08
N SER A 128 23.94 5.88 -0.29
CA SER A 128 23.72 4.44 -0.43
C SER A 128 22.25 4.04 -0.35
N PHE A 129 21.39 4.78 0.37
CA PHE A 129 19.96 4.53 0.42
C PHE A 129 19.31 4.64 -0.97
N PHE A 130 19.74 5.62 -1.76
CA PHE A 130 19.22 5.87 -3.11
C PHE A 130 19.59 4.76 -4.10
N TYR A 131 20.83 4.25 -4.04
CA TYR A 131 21.36 3.30 -5.03
C TYR A 131 21.21 1.83 -4.62
N GLN A 132 21.12 1.51 -3.33
CA GLN A 132 21.05 0.13 -2.86
C GLN A 132 19.71 -0.20 -2.19
N SER A 133 19.27 0.63 -1.25
CA SER A 133 18.06 0.32 -0.45
C SER A 133 16.77 0.54 -1.23
N LEU A 134 16.66 1.61 -2.02
CA LEU A 134 15.44 1.98 -2.75
C LEU A 134 15.06 1.00 -3.88
N PRO A 135 16.02 0.52 -4.72
CA PRO A 135 15.74 -0.54 -5.68
C PRO A 135 15.37 -1.87 -5.00
N ALA A 136 16.09 -2.24 -3.93
CA ALA A 136 15.81 -3.47 -3.18
C ALA A 136 14.41 -3.43 -2.56
N TYR A 137 14.03 -2.32 -1.93
CA TYR A 137 12.70 -2.07 -1.37
C TYR A 137 11.60 -2.22 -2.43
N SER A 138 11.80 -1.61 -3.59
CA SER A 138 10.80 -1.64 -4.67
C SER A 138 10.64 -3.04 -5.27
N ILE A 139 11.75 -3.76 -5.49
CA ILE A 139 11.71 -5.15 -5.98
C ILE A 139 11.05 -6.05 -4.94
N TYR A 140 11.33 -5.85 -3.66
CA TYR A 140 10.77 -6.67 -2.59
C TYR A 140 9.26 -6.49 -2.46
N ASN A 141 8.77 -5.25 -2.49
CA ASN A 141 7.33 -4.94 -2.56
C ASN A 141 6.69 -5.48 -3.86
N GLY A 142 7.39 -5.40 -4.99
CA GLY A 142 6.94 -5.95 -6.28
C GLY A 142 6.82 -7.47 -6.29
N ALA A 143 7.66 -8.17 -5.53
CA ALA A 143 7.66 -9.63 -5.42
C ALA A 143 6.61 -10.14 -4.42
N ILE A 144 6.55 -9.53 -3.23
CA ILE A 144 5.60 -9.90 -2.17
C ILE A 144 4.18 -9.45 -2.51
N GLY A 145 4.08 -8.29 -3.15
CA GLY A 145 2.83 -7.62 -3.48
C GLY A 145 1.79 -8.48 -4.17
N PRO A 146 2.11 -9.13 -5.30
CA PRO A 146 1.17 -10.02 -6.00
C PRO A 146 0.72 -11.20 -5.13
N VAL A 147 1.62 -11.80 -4.34
CA VAL A 147 1.29 -12.89 -3.41
C VAL A 147 0.28 -12.39 -2.38
N LEU A 148 0.53 -11.22 -1.79
CA LEU A 148 -0.39 -10.61 -0.83
C LEU A 148 -1.73 -10.26 -1.50
N PHE A 149 -1.71 -9.77 -2.73
CA PHE A 149 -2.90 -9.48 -3.53
C PHE A 149 -3.80 -10.71 -3.70
N LEU A 150 -3.22 -11.88 -3.96
CA LEU A 150 -3.97 -13.14 -4.05
C LEU A 150 -4.63 -13.51 -2.73
N VAL A 151 -3.90 -13.36 -1.61
CA VAL A 151 -4.43 -13.60 -0.26
C VAL A 151 -5.58 -12.64 0.04
N LEU A 152 -5.39 -11.35 -0.21
CA LEU A 152 -6.41 -10.31 -0.01
C LEU A 152 -7.64 -10.56 -0.88
N ASN A 153 -7.45 -10.96 -2.14
CA ASN A 153 -8.56 -11.34 -3.02
C ASN A 153 -9.35 -12.53 -2.49
N ARG A 154 -8.69 -13.55 -1.93
CA ARG A 154 -9.38 -14.67 -1.29
C ARG A 154 -10.18 -14.23 -0.07
N VAL A 155 -9.61 -13.39 0.78
CA VAL A 155 -10.31 -12.84 1.97
C VAL A 155 -11.50 -11.98 1.56
N ASN A 156 -11.32 -11.10 0.58
CA ASN A 156 -12.38 -10.22 0.09
C ASN A 156 -13.53 -10.99 -0.54
N SER A 157 -13.25 -12.01 -1.35
CA SER A 157 -14.26 -12.90 -1.90
C SER A 157 -15.03 -13.65 -0.80
N TRP A 158 -14.34 -14.13 0.23
CA TRP A 158 -14.97 -14.77 1.37
C TRP A 158 -15.86 -13.81 2.17
N LEU A 159 -15.41 -12.57 2.38
CA LEU A 159 -16.21 -11.52 3.01
C LEU A 159 -17.45 -11.20 2.20
N LYS A 160 -17.33 -11.03 0.88
CA LYS A 160 -18.46 -10.78 -0.03
C LYS A 160 -19.47 -11.92 0.02
N LEU A 161 -19.03 -13.18 0.05
CA LEU A 161 -19.91 -14.35 0.21
C LEU A 161 -20.65 -14.34 1.55
N LYS A 162 -19.95 -14.00 2.64
CA LYS A 162 -20.55 -13.97 3.98
C LYS A 162 -21.47 -12.77 4.23
N THR A 163 -21.23 -11.66 3.54
CA THR A 163 -22.11 -10.47 3.52
C THR A 163 -23.11 -10.45 2.36
N GLY A 164 -23.17 -11.53 1.57
CA GLY A 164 -23.95 -11.63 0.35
C GLY A 164 -25.45 -11.75 0.60
N ASN A 165 -26.12 -10.59 0.61
CA ASN A 165 -27.52 -10.46 0.20
C ASN A 165 -27.56 -10.60 -1.35
N PRO A 166 -28.42 -11.43 -1.97
CA PRO A 166 -28.28 -11.92 -3.35
C PRO A 166 -28.45 -10.94 -4.53
N HIS A 167 -28.40 -9.61 -4.34
CA HIS A 167 -28.88 -8.67 -5.37
C HIS A 167 -27.85 -8.05 -6.32
N MET A 168 -26.56 -8.39 -6.25
CA MET A 168 -25.53 -7.81 -7.16
C MET A 168 -24.95 -8.80 -8.18
N THR A 169 -25.69 -9.87 -8.53
CA THR A 169 -25.35 -10.76 -9.65
C THR A 169 -25.97 -10.31 -10.99
N ARG A 170 -26.45 -9.05 -11.07
CA ARG A 170 -27.00 -8.47 -12.30
C ARG A 170 -26.41 -7.10 -12.57
N ALA A 171 -25.21 -7.10 -13.11
CA ALA A 171 -24.78 -6.09 -14.08
C ALA A 171 -23.60 -6.70 -14.84
N ASN A 172 -23.97 -7.55 -15.81
CA ASN A 172 -23.14 -7.80 -16.99
C ASN A 172 -22.83 -6.47 -17.68
#